data_AF-A0A3Q9BNW2-F1
#
_entry.id   AF-A0A3Q9BNW2-F1
#
_cell.length_a   1.000
_cell.length_b   1.000
_cell.length_c   1.000
_cell.angle_alpha   90.00
_cell.angle_beta   90.00
_cell.angle_gamma   90.00
#
_symmetry.space_group_name_H-M   'P 1'
#
loop_
_entity.id
_entity.type
_entity.pdbx_description
1 polymer ?
#
loop_
_entity_poly.entity_id
_entity_poly.type
_entity_poly.pdbx_seq_one_letter_code
_entity_poly.pdbx_strand_id
1 'polypeptide(L)'
;MIPIVVVLAIPIGILKARRAQKSRLLFTGEEQALLAKAQRVINMGNNGLLSPDRDLLEVARCIEDARCDYQIIKSRERFDSTFTDFVLPRINNCHVVDWDNVMSFFELLNYAQFEGTDDVIEESGEKLIQSNTVEENLEVSGGMRLEEAEVDILAIVRNNKVVYLNSEADHLFVRDKDGDEKLDGKVVNFVFSGQSEGEHIELFVAFDDSDSYTMFTLQAGMMERLNYVAQAISKHFAEAGLKNVFSTTERYSTQYIYTFKAYRKNGKYFMVNNAQTQAYLIDNLSIMRDDVDEIKTVFWSEGNATNDFDEIPF
;
A
#
# COMPACT_ATOMS: atom_id res chain seq x y z
N MET A 1 8.11 -60.18 -21.26
CA MET A 1 7.45 -58.88 -21.55
C MET A 1 7.85 -57.90 -20.47
N ILE A 2 8.75 -56.97 -20.78
CA ILE A 2 9.15 -55.89 -19.88
C ILE A 2 8.44 -54.63 -20.43
N PRO A 3 7.68 -53.87 -19.62
CA PRO A 3 7.02 -52.68 -20.12
C PRO A 3 8.08 -51.59 -20.36
N ILE A 4 8.13 -51.08 -21.59
CA ILE A 4 8.94 -49.93 -21.97
C ILE A 4 8.18 -48.68 -21.52
N VAL A 5 8.68 -48.01 -20.48
CA VAL A 5 8.22 -46.68 -20.09
C VAL A 5 9.03 -45.65 -20.89
N VAL A 6 8.40 -45.02 -21.86
CA VAL A 6 8.99 -43.90 -22.62
C VAL A 6 8.86 -42.64 -21.78
N VAL A 7 9.93 -42.26 -21.07
CA VAL A 7 10.02 -40.96 -20.40
C VAL A 7 10.43 -39.92 -21.44
N LEU A 8 9.46 -39.18 -21.95
CA LEU A 8 9.69 -38.00 -22.80
C LEU A 8 10.23 -36.87 -21.92
N ALA A 9 11.56 -36.72 -21.87
CA ALA A 9 12.20 -35.54 -21.30
C ALA A 9 11.87 -34.33 -22.19
N ILE A 10 10.94 -33.49 -21.76
CA ILE A 10 10.65 -32.23 -22.44
C ILE A 10 11.85 -31.30 -22.19
N PRO A 11 12.56 -30.84 -23.22
CA PRO A 11 13.65 -29.89 -23.06
C PRO A 11 13.14 -28.63 -22.36
N ILE A 12 13.87 -28.14 -21.36
CA ILE A 12 13.54 -26.94 -20.57
C ILE A 12 13.26 -25.72 -21.48
N GLY A 13 13.88 -25.65 -22.66
CA GLY A 13 13.61 -24.63 -23.68
C GLY A 13 12.18 -24.65 -24.24
N ILE A 14 11.57 -25.83 -24.40
CA ILE A 14 10.18 -25.97 -24.87
C ILE A 14 9.19 -25.54 -23.78
N LEU A 15 9.52 -25.75 -22.50
CA LEU A 15 8.72 -25.28 -21.37
C LEU A 15 8.76 -23.75 -21.24
N LYS A 16 9.94 -23.12 -21.43
CA LYS A 16 10.06 -21.65 -21.49
C LYS A 16 9.33 -21.05 -22.68
N ALA A 17 9.45 -21.68 -23.86
CA ALA A 17 8.74 -21.25 -25.07
C ALA A 17 7.22 -21.40 -24.93
N ARG A 18 6.72 -22.48 -24.32
CA ARG A 18 5.29 -22.65 -24.02
C ARG A 18 4.77 -21.67 -22.96
N ARG A 19 5.58 -21.29 -21.96
CA ARG A 19 5.24 -20.21 -21.00
C ARG A 19 5.14 -18.86 -21.70
N ALA A 20 6.07 -18.54 -22.59
CA ALA A 20 6.06 -17.32 -23.41
C ALA A 20 4.90 -17.30 -24.44
N GLN A 21 4.51 -18.47 -24.94
CA GLN A 21 3.40 -18.61 -25.89
C GLN A 21 2.02 -18.56 -25.19
N LYS A 22 1.92 -19.07 -23.94
CA LYS A 22 0.74 -18.86 -23.08
C LYS A 22 0.62 -17.43 -22.57
N SER A 23 1.74 -16.73 -22.31
CA SER A 23 1.70 -15.31 -21.95
C SER A 23 1.34 -14.39 -23.12
N ARG A 24 1.65 -14.78 -24.37
CA ARG A 24 1.18 -14.08 -25.58
C ARG A 24 -0.34 -14.11 -25.79
N LEU A 25 -1.06 -15.02 -25.13
CA LEU A 25 -2.52 -15.12 -25.18
C LEU A 25 -3.21 -14.33 -24.04
N LEU A 26 -2.43 -13.82 -23.07
CA LEU A 26 -2.96 -13.10 -21.90
C LEU A 26 -3.01 -11.58 -22.10
N PHE A 27 -2.27 -11.06 -23.08
CA PHE A 27 -2.09 -9.63 -23.31
C PHE A 27 -2.44 -9.26 -24.74
N THR A 28 -3.09 -8.10 -24.93
CA THR A 28 -3.35 -7.49 -26.24
C THR A 28 -2.04 -7.09 -26.94
N GLY A 29 -2.11 -6.74 -28.23
CA GLY A 29 -0.92 -6.27 -28.97
C GLY A 29 -0.30 -5.00 -28.37
N GLU A 30 -1.14 -4.11 -27.86
CA GLU A 30 -0.73 -2.86 -27.20
C GLU A 30 -0.09 -3.14 -25.84
N GLU A 31 -0.73 -3.99 -25.01
CA GLU A 31 -0.15 -4.43 -23.73
C GLU A 31 1.20 -5.13 -23.91
N GLN A 32 1.37 -5.93 -24.98
CA GLN A 32 2.65 -6.53 -25.32
C GLN A 32 3.72 -5.49 -25.71
N ALA A 33 3.32 -4.41 -26.39
CA ALA A 33 4.22 -3.31 -26.73
C ALA A 33 4.65 -2.54 -25.46
N LEU A 34 3.72 -2.28 -24.54
CA LEU A 34 4.01 -1.67 -23.23
C LEU A 34 5.02 -2.51 -22.43
N LEU A 35 4.78 -3.81 -22.32
CA LEU A 35 5.70 -4.74 -21.64
C LEU A 35 7.07 -4.81 -22.31
N ALA A 36 7.13 -4.78 -23.65
CA ALA A 36 8.39 -4.77 -24.38
C ALA A 36 9.22 -3.50 -24.12
N LYS A 37 8.56 -2.34 -24.01
CA LYS A 37 9.20 -1.06 -23.63
C LYS A 37 9.76 -1.13 -22.20
N ALA A 38 8.97 -1.62 -21.25
CA ALA A 38 9.42 -1.79 -19.85
C ALA A 38 10.64 -2.71 -19.76
N GLN A 39 10.58 -3.88 -20.40
CA GLN A 39 11.70 -4.84 -20.39
C GLN A 39 12.97 -4.25 -21.05
N ARG A 40 12.82 -3.42 -22.08
CA ARG A 40 13.96 -2.73 -22.71
C ARG A 40 14.65 -1.79 -21.72
N VAL A 41 13.89 -0.98 -20.98
CA VAL A 41 14.43 -0.05 -19.97
C VAL A 41 15.11 -0.81 -18.83
N ILE A 42 14.48 -1.89 -18.32
CA ILE A 42 15.07 -2.75 -17.29
C ILE A 42 16.38 -3.37 -17.79
N ASN A 43 16.42 -3.86 -19.03
CA ASN A 43 17.63 -4.45 -19.61
C ASN A 43 18.74 -3.42 -19.82
N MET A 44 18.41 -2.15 -20.11
CA MET A 44 19.40 -1.07 -20.16
C MET A 44 20.04 -0.86 -18.78
N GLY A 45 19.22 -0.81 -17.72
CA GLY A 45 19.71 -0.69 -16.34
C GLY A 45 20.58 -1.87 -15.89
N ASN A 46 20.23 -3.09 -16.30
CA ASN A 46 20.96 -4.30 -15.92
C ASN A 46 22.27 -4.52 -16.67
N ASN A 47 22.37 -4.04 -17.92
CA ASN A 47 23.55 -4.25 -18.76
C ASN A 47 24.67 -3.21 -18.51
N GLY A 48 24.43 -2.19 -17.67
CA GLY A 48 25.45 -1.26 -17.16
C GLY A 48 26.16 -0.37 -18.20
N LEU A 49 25.81 -0.50 -19.49
CA LEU A 49 26.43 0.26 -20.59
C LEU A 49 25.84 1.66 -20.73
N LEU A 50 24.58 1.84 -20.33
CA LEU A 50 23.82 3.10 -20.34
C LEU A 50 22.88 3.08 -19.13
N SER A 51 22.91 4.12 -18.30
CA SER A 51 21.92 4.28 -17.23
C SER A 51 20.61 4.79 -17.84
N PRO A 52 19.49 4.04 -17.74
CA PRO A 52 18.20 4.57 -18.13
C PRO A 52 17.82 5.74 -17.23
N ASP A 53 16.96 6.61 -17.74
CA ASP A 53 16.30 7.63 -16.94
C ASP A 53 15.65 7.00 -15.69
N ARG A 54 15.82 7.66 -14.54
CA ARG A 54 15.38 7.13 -13.24
C ARG A 54 13.88 6.86 -13.23
N ASP A 55 13.10 7.78 -13.77
CA ASP A 55 11.64 7.73 -13.73
C ASP A 55 11.14 6.67 -14.72
N LEU A 56 11.78 6.56 -15.89
CA LEU A 56 11.50 5.46 -16.83
C LEU A 56 11.80 4.10 -16.22
N LEU A 57 12.91 3.96 -15.48
CA LEU A 57 13.29 2.70 -14.83
C LEU A 57 12.32 2.33 -13.70
N GLU A 58 11.86 3.32 -12.94
CA GLU A 58 10.89 3.13 -11.87
C GLU A 58 9.55 2.63 -12.42
N VAL A 59 9.00 3.31 -13.43
CA VAL A 59 7.76 2.87 -14.09
C VAL A 59 7.93 1.53 -14.80
N ALA A 60 9.09 1.27 -15.43
CA ALA A 60 9.36 -0.01 -16.07
C ALA A 60 9.31 -1.18 -15.07
N ARG A 61 9.88 -1.00 -13.86
CA ARG A 61 9.81 -2.00 -12.79
C ARG A 61 8.39 -2.22 -12.31
N CYS A 62 7.65 -1.13 -12.09
CA CYS A 62 6.23 -1.21 -11.70
C CYS A 62 5.38 -1.99 -12.72
N ILE A 63 5.59 -1.74 -14.02
CA ILE A 63 4.92 -2.48 -15.11
C ILE A 63 5.27 -3.97 -15.07
N GLU A 64 6.54 -4.32 -14.87
CA GLU A 64 7.00 -5.72 -14.86
C GLU A 64 6.54 -6.49 -13.62
N ASP A 65 6.49 -5.82 -12.46
CA ASP A 65 5.94 -6.37 -11.23
C ASP A 65 4.42 -6.59 -11.38
N ALA A 66 3.70 -5.60 -11.92
CA ALA A 66 2.28 -5.75 -12.25
C ALA A 66 2.04 -6.89 -13.26
N ARG A 67 2.92 -7.08 -14.26
CA ARG A 67 2.83 -8.20 -15.21
C ARG A 67 2.87 -9.54 -14.48
N CYS A 68 3.77 -9.68 -13.51
CA CYS A 68 3.90 -10.90 -12.72
C CYS A 68 2.64 -11.16 -11.89
N ASP A 69 2.14 -10.14 -11.19
CA ASP A 69 0.92 -10.24 -10.39
C ASP A 69 -0.31 -10.57 -11.22
N TYR A 70 -0.50 -9.88 -12.35
CA TYR A 70 -1.62 -10.09 -13.26
C TYR A 70 -1.66 -11.53 -13.80
N GLN A 71 -0.50 -12.09 -14.16
CA GLN A 71 -0.42 -13.48 -14.60
C GLN A 71 -0.75 -14.48 -13.50
N ILE A 72 -0.34 -14.20 -12.25
CA ILE A 72 -0.67 -15.03 -11.09
C ILE A 72 -2.18 -15.01 -10.87
N ILE A 73 -2.80 -13.83 -10.86
CA ILE A 73 -4.24 -13.61 -10.66
C ILE A 73 -5.06 -14.32 -11.75
N LYS A 74 -4.82 -14.03 -13.03
CA LYS A 74 -5.49 -14.69 -14.17
C LYS A 74 -5.35 -16.22 -14.18
N SER A 75 -4.31 -16.77 -13.55
CA SER A 75 -4.09 -18.22 -13.48
C SER A 75 -4.84 -18.92 -12.36
N ARG A 76 -5.31 -18.17 -11.35
CA ARG A 76 -5.93 -18.70 -10.13
C ARG A 76 -7.44 -18.47 -10.09
N GLU A 77 -7.90 -17.39 -10.70
CA GLU A 77 -9.29 -16.95 -10.63
C GLU A 77 -9.79 -16.32 -11.93
N ARG A 78 -11.11 -16.16 -12.04
CA ARG A 78 -11.71 -15.46 -13.17
C ARG A 78 -11.53 -13.96 -12.96
N PHE A 79 -10.51 -13.41 -13.61
CA PHE A 79 -10.18 -11.99 -13.58
C PHE A 79 -10.58 -11.36 -14.91
N ASP A 80 -11.56 -10.46 -14.89
CA ASP A 80 -12.18 -9.90 -16.09
C ASP A 80 -11.56 -8.55 -16.52
N SER A 81 -10.77 -7.90 -15.66
CA SER A 81 -10.03 -6.66 -15.99
C SER A 81 -8.92 -6.90 -17.01
N THR A 82 -8.67 -5.91 -17.87
CA THR A 82 -7.52 -5.93 -18.78
C THR A 82 -6.21 -5.70 -18.02
N PHE A 83 -5.07 -5.99 -18.64
CA PHE A 83 -3.79 -5.70 -18.00
C PHE A 83 -3.57 -4.19 -17.90
N THR A 84 -4.05 -3.43 -18.88
CA THR A 84 -4.07 -1.97 -18.86
C THR A 84 -4.81 -1.42 -17.64
N ASP A 85 -6.05 -1.87 -17.39
CA ASP A 85 -6.85 -1.43 -16.23
C ASP A 85 -6.18 -1.79 -14.91
N PHE A 86 -5.42 -2.89 -14.90
CA PHE A 86 -4.69 -3.37 -13.74
C PHE A 86 -3.39 -2.60 -13.47
N VAL A 87 -2.67 -2.19 -14.53
CA VAL A 87 -1.33 -1.59 -14.43
C VAL A 87 -1.35 -0.08 -14.33
N LEU A 88 -2.28 0.62 -15.01
CA LEU A 88 -2.35 2.08 -15.01
C LEU A 88 -2.45 2.70 -13.61
N PRO A 89 -3.31 2.19 -12.70
CA PRO A 89 -3.37 2.73 -11.34
C PRO A 89 -2.06 2.54 -10.56
N ARG A 90 -1.30 1.47 -10.84
CA ARG A 90 0.01 1.22 -10.21
C ARG A 90 1.09 2.12 -10.79
N ILE A 91 1.05 2.39 -12.09
CA ILE A 91 1.95 3.36 -12.73
C ILE A 91 1.74 4.73 -12.12
N ASN A 92 0.50 5.19 -11.97
CA ASN A 92 0.17 6.51 -11.39
C ASN A 92 0.67 6.69 -9.95
N ASN A 93 0.97 5.60 -9.23
CA ASN A 93 1.52 5.60 -7.88
C ASN A 93 3.06 5.48 -7.83
N CYS A 94 3.74 5.49 -8.98
CA CYS A 94 5.21 5.53 -9.05
C CYS A 94 5.73 6.91 -8.68
N HIS A 95 6.90 6.96 -8.04
CA HIS A 95 7.58 8.22 -7.74
C HIS A 95 8.31 8.72 -8.99
N VAL A 96 7.56 9.43 -9.83
CA VAL A 96 8.05 10.03 -11.09
C VAL A 96 8.09 11.55 -10.94
N VAL A 97 9.22 12.15 -11.35
CA VAL A 97 9.40 13.60 -11.36
C VAL A 97 9.04 14.16 -12.74
N ASP A 98 9.44 13.49 -13.82
CA ASP A 98 9.20 13.87 -15.21
C ASP A 98 8.11 13.00 -15.86
N TRP A 99 6.85 13.31 -15.52
CA TRP A 99 5.69 12.61 -16.06
C TRP A 99 5.56 12.78 -17.58
N ASP A 100 5.96 13.91 -18.15
CA ASP A 100 5.87 14.13 -19.60
C ASP A 100 6.75 13.15 -20.37
N ASN A 101 7.97 12.92 -19.87
CA ASN A 101 8.89 11.92 -20.42
C ASN A 101 8.35 10.49 -20.26
N VAL A 102 7.81 10.15 -19.09
CA VAL A 102 7.19 8.83 -18.85
C VAL A 102 5.99 8.59 -19.76
N MET A 103 5.06 9.55 -19.82
CA MET A 103 3.84 9.46 -20.63
C MET A 103 4.17 9.36 -22.12
N SER A 104 5.14 10.13 -22.59
CA SER A 104 5.61 10.08 -23.99
C SER A 104 6.32 8.76 -24.31
N PHE A 105 7.20 8.27 -23.43
CA PHE A 105 8.00 7.06 -23.70
C PHE A 105 7.13 5.80 -23.71
N PHE A 106 6.28 5.64 -22.69
CA PHE A 106 5.39 4.49 -22.57
C PHE A 106 4.11 4.62 -23.41
N GLU A 107 3.87 5.79 -24.01
CA GLU A 107 2.66 6.11 -24.77
C GLU A 107 1.38 5.90 -23.95
N LEU A 108 1.42 6.25 -22.66
CA LEU A 108 0.34 5.98 -21.71
C LEU A 108 -0.97 6.70 -22.06
N LEU A 109 -0.89 7.79 -22.82
CA LEU A 109 -2.06 8.51 -23.35
C LEU A 109 -2.91 7.65 -24.28
N ASN A 110 -2.34 6.63 -24.94
CA ASN A 110 -3.09 5.72 -25.80
C ASN A 110 -3.96 4.72 -25.00
N TYR A 111 -3.72 4.62 -23.69
CA TYR A 111 -4.39 3.67 -22.80
C TYR A 111 -5.44 4.31 -21.91
N ALA A 112 -5.51 5.64 -21.90
CA ALA A 112 -6.45 6.39 -21.09
C ALA A 112 -7.68 6.76 -21.92
N GLN A 113 -8.87 6.35 -21.46
CA GLN A 113 -10.09 7.10 -21.74
C GLN A 113 -10.05 8.39 -20.89
N PHE A 114 -9.21 9.34 -21.26
CA PHE A 114 -9.43 10.73 -20.84
C PHE A 114 -10.58 11.25 -21.68
N GLU A 115 -11.81 11.29 -21.14
CA GLU A 115 -12.82 12.20 -21.67
C GLU A 115 -12.31 13.62 -21.41
N GLY A 116 -11.73 14.22 -22.45
CA GLY A 116 -11.50 15.64 -22.51
C GLY A 116 -12.84 16.36 -22.49
N THR A 117 -13.05 17.21 -21.50
CA THR A 117 -14.11 18.21 -21.56
C THR A 117 -13.61 19.41 -22.38
N ASP A 118 -13.60 19.26 -23.69
CA ASP A 118 -13.83 20.39 -24.59
C ASP A 118 -15.34 20.58 -24.67
N ASP A 119 -15.87 21.60 -23.97
CA ASP A 119 -16.97 22.44 -24.47
C ASP A 119 -17.23 23.64 -23.54
N VAL A 120 -16.82 24.81 -24.04
CA VAL A 120 -17.49 26.12 -24.02
C VAL A 120 -18.49 26.41 -22.89
N ILE A 121 -18.11 27.31 -21.97
CA ILE A 121 -18.97 28.42 -21.51
C ILE A 121 -18.13 29.70 -21.34
N GLU A 122 -18.42 30.70 -22.17
CA GLU A 122 -17.96 32.09 -22.06
C GLU A 122 -18.50 32.77 -20.79
N GLU A 123 -17.65 33.63 -20.23
CA GLU A 123 -17.93 34.83 -19.41
C GLU A 123 -19.10 34.82 -18.42
N SER A 124 -18.80 34.96 -17.12
CA SER A 124 -18.91 36.28 -16.45
C SER A 124 -18.55 36.23 -14.95
N GLY A 125 -17.60 37.09 -14.57
CA GLY A 125 -17.71 37.97 -13.41
C GLY A 125 -17.66 37.39 -11.99
N GLU A 126 -16.45 37.43 -11.42
CA GLU A 126 -16.16 37.89 -10.05
C GLU A 126 -17.03 37.39 -8.87
N LYS A 127 -16.44 36.49 -8.07
CA LYS A 127 -16.07 36.81 -6.68
C LYS A 127 -15.20 35.71 -6.06
N LEU A 128 -13.91 36.03 -5.95
CA LEU A 128 -13.01 35.45 -4.96
C LEU A 128 -13.39 35.93 -3.55
N ILE A 129 -12.85 35.22 -2.55
CA ILE A 129 -12.88 35.45 -1.08
C ILE A 129 -14.01 34.64 -0.41
N GLN A 130 -13.79 33.64 0.45
CA GLN A 130 -12.62 33.27 1.25
C GLN A 130 -12.70 31.79 1.66
N SER A 131 -11.56 31.13 1.57
CA SER A 131 -11.16 29.92 2.29
C SER A 131 -11.53 29.93 3.77
N ASN A 132 -12.10 28.83 4.24
CA ASN A 132 -11.89 28.24 5.58
C ASN A 132 -12.50 26.83 5.58
N THR A 133 -11.74 25.83 5.16
CA THR A 133 -12.05 24.44 5.51
C THR A 133 -11.13 24.08 6.66
N VAL A 134 -11.64 24.18 7.88
CA VAL A 134 -11.03 23.57 9.05
C VAL A 134 -11.10 22.05 8.80
N GLU A 135 -9.96 21.43 8.50
CA GLU A 135 -9.85 19.97 8.54
C GLU A 135 -9.96 19.55 10.01
N GLU A 136 -11.16 19.16 10.42
CA GLU A 136 -11.41 18.62 11.76
C GLU A 136 -10.72 17.26 11.88
N ASN A 137 -9.75 17.16 12.80
CA ASN A 137 -9.32 15.86 13.35
C ASN A 137 -10.57 15.09 13.79
N LEU A 138 -10.59 13.76 13.65
CA LEU A 138 -11.67 12.96 14.22
C LEU A 138 -11.70 13.22 15.73
N GLU A 139 -12.75 13.84 16.26
CA GLU A 139 -13.00 13.90 17.71
C GLU A 139 -13.48 12.52 18.23
N VAL A 140 -12.82 11.45 17.80
CA VAL A 140 -13.01 10.12 18.38
C VAL A 140 -11.93 9.95 19.43
N SER A 141 -12.26 10.37 20.65
CA SER A 141 -11.45 10.04 21.84
C SER A 141 -11.76 8.60 22.26
N GLY A 142 -10.73 7.76 22.39
CA GLY A 142 -10.86 6.39 22.90
C GLY A 142 -10.40 5.33 21.91
N GLY A 143 -10.66 4.07 22.25
CA GLY A 143 -10.33 2.92 21.40
C GLY A 143 -11.33 2.70 20.26
N MET A 144 -10.85 2.19 19.12
CA MET A 144 -11.68 1.86 17.96
C MET A 144 -11.56 0.38 17.62
N ARG A 145 -12.37 -0.43 18.30
CA ARG A 145 -12.53 -1.86 18.06
C ARG A 145 -13.65 -2.10 17.06
N LEU A 146 -13.36 -2.85 16.00
CA LEU A 146 -14.36 -3.36 15.07
C LEU A 146 -14.88 -4.70 15.62
N GLU A 147 -15.91 -4.67 16.46
CA GLU A 147 -16.42 -5.86 17.17
C GLU A 147 -16.74 -7.04 16.25
N GLU A 148 -17.41 -6.79 15.12
CA GLU A 148 -17.75 -7.84 14.15
C GLU A 148 -16.51 -8.47 13.51
N ALA A 149 -15.48 -7.67 13.28
CA ALA A 149 -14.25 -8.13 12.68
C ALA A 149 -13.21 -8.57 13.71
N GLU A 150 -13.44 -8.36 15.00
CA GLU A 150 -12.48 -8.68 16.06
C GLU A 150 -11.07 -8.10 15.79
N VAL A 151 -11.00 -6.85 15.31
CA VAL A 151 -9.73 -6.12 15.10
C VAL A 151 -9.78 -4.70 15.67
N ASP A 152 -8.63 -4.13 15.99
CA ASP A 152 -8.50 -2.75 16.47
C ASP A 152 -7.86 -1.86 15.40
N ILE A 153 -8.41 -0.66 15.23
CA ILE A 153 -7.76 0.38 14.44
C ILE A 153 -6.81 1.15 15.37
N LEU A 154 -5.51 1.12 15.07
CA LEU A 154 -4.46 1.81 15.82
C LEU A 154 -4.28 3.25 15.35
N ALA A 155 -4.35 3.50 14.05
CA ALA A 155 -4.19 4.82 13.47
C ALA A 155 -4.95 4.93 12.16
N ILE A 156 -5.39 6.14 11.84
CA ILE A 156 -5.96 6.49 10.54
C ILE A 156 -5.20 7.70 10.02
N VAL A 157 -4.75 7.61 8.78
CA VAL A 157 -4.06 8.69 8.08
C VAL A 157 -4.82 8.99 6.80
N ARG A 158 -5.13 10.25 6.55
CA ARG A 158 -5.79 10.71 5.32
C ARG A 158 -4.92 11.77 4.67
N ASN A 159 -4.58 11.59 3.39
CA ASN A 159 -3.77 12.53 2.61
C ASN A 159 -2.50 12.97 3.36
N ASN A 160 -1.79 11.99 3.92
CA ASN A 160 -0.56 12.17 4.71
C ASN A 160 -0.73 12.89 6.07
N LYS A 161 -1.95 13.11 6.55
CA LYS A 161 -2.24 13.68 7.87
C LYS A 161 -2.82 12.63 8.79
N VAL A 162 -2.32 12.54 10.02
CA VAL A 162 -2.89 11.65 11.03
C VAL A 162 -4.21 12.25 11.48
N VAL A 163 -5.31 11.53 11.24
CA VAL A 163 -6.66 11.98 11.64
C VAL A 163 -7.15 11.28 12.90
N TYR A 164 -6.55 10.14 13.25
CA TYR A 164 -6.84 9.39 14.47
C TYR A 164 -5.63 8.57 14.92
N LEU A 165 -5.42 8.52 16.24
CA LEU A 165 -4.45 7.68 16.91
C LEU A 165 -5.10 7.06 18.15
N ASN A 166 -5.10 5.74 18.24
CA ASN A 166 -5.76 5.01 19.31
C ASN A 166 -5.02 5.20 20.65
N SER A 167 -5.69 5.86 21.59
CA SER A 167 -5.17 6.11 22.95
C SER A 167 -5.53 5.03 23.97
N GLU A 168 -6.40 4.06 23.65
CA GLU A 168 -6.88 3.01 24.56
C GLU A 168 -6.49 1.59 24.09
N ALA A 169 -5.35 1.50 23.40
CA ALA A 169 -4.85 0.23 22.87
C ALA A 169 -4.05 -0.60 23.88
N ASP A 170 -4.03 -0.26 25.18
CA ASP A 170 -3.15 -0.89 26.20
C ASP A 170 -3.27 -2.41 26.24
N HIS A 171 -4.49 -2.92 26.05
CA HIS A 171 -4.78 -4.35 26.07
C HIS A 171 -4.13 -5.15 24.92
N LEU A 172 -3.65 -4.49 23.87
CA LEU A 172 -3.00 -5.11 22.72
C LEU A 172 -1.47 -5.23 22.88
N PHE A 173 -0.89 -4.51 23.83
CA PHE A 173 0.56 -4.42 23.99
C PHE A 173 1.03 -5.17 25.23
N VAL A 174 2.12 -5.91 25.06
CA VAL A 174 2.82 -6.63 26.12
C VAL A 174 4.17 -5.94 26.34
N ARG A 175 4.50 -5.68 27.60
CA ARG A 175 5.84 -5.19 27.97
C ARG A 175 6.83 -6.32 27.87
N ASP A 176 7.89 -6.09 27.10
CA ASP A 176 9.03 -7.00 27.07
C ASP A 176 9.97 -6.76 28.26
N LYS A 177 11.08 -7.51 28.29
CA LYS A 177 12.04 -7.49 29.38
C LYS A 177 12.78 -6.16 29.51
N ASP A 178 12.87 -5.40 28.42
CA ASP A 178 13.57 -4.13 28.35
C ASP A 178 12.61 -2.95 28.65
N GLY A 179 11.34 -3.26 28.92
CA GLY A 179 10.30 -2.31 29.26
C GLY A 179 9.58 -1.74 28.03
N ASP A 180 9.92 -2.22 26.83
CA ASP A 180 9.32 -1.78 25.59
C ASP A 180 7.94 -2.43 25.39
N GLU A 181 6.96 -1.63 24.99
CA GLU A 181 5.62 -2.13 24.73
C GLU A 181 5.53 -2.63 23.29
N LYS A 182 5.34 -3.93 23.13
CA LYS A 182 5.26 -4.59 21.83
C LYS A 182 3.87 -5.18 21.63
N LEU A 183 3.31 -5.00 20.44
CA LEU A 183 2.02 -5.58 20.07
C LEU A 183 2.10 -7.12 20.10
N ASP A 184 1.14 -7.76 20.77
CA ASP A 184 0.95 -9.21 20.73
C ASP A 184 0.14 -9.62 19.50
N GLY A 185 0.80 -9.53 18.34
CA GLY A 185 0.17 -9.75 17.04
C GLY A 185 0.90 -9.08 15.88
N LYS A 186 0.14 -8.64 14.87
CA LYS A 186 0.64 -7.94 13.68
C LYS A 186 -0.28 -6.82 13.28
N VAL A 187 0.30 -5.77 12.71
CA VAL A 187 -0.47 -4.69 12.07
C VAL A 187 -0.48 -4.92 10.56
N VAL A 188 -1.61 -4.64 9.92
CA VAL A 188 -1.71 -4.52 8.46
C VAL A 188 -2.13 -3.10 8.14
N ASN A 189 -1.47 -2.48 7.15
CA ASN A 189 -1.90 -1.19 6.64
C ASN A 189 -2.88 -1.43 5.49
N PHE A 190 -4.13 -1.03 5.71
CA PHE A 190 -5.21 -1.03 4.72
C PHE A 190 -5.21 0.33 4.02
N VAL A 191 -4.84 0.31 2.75
CA VAL A 191 -4.79 1.50 1.91
C VAL A 191 -6.04 1.55 1.05
N PHE A 192 -6.80 2.63 1.19
CA PHE A 192 -7.96 2.94 0.36
C PHE A 192 -7.62 4.13 -0.52
N SER A 193 -7.73 3.93 -1.83
CA SER A 193 -7.43 4.97 -2.82
C SER A 193 -8.70 5.36 -3.58
N GLY A 194 -9.11 6.62 -3.45
CA GLY A 194 -10.26 7.19 -4.15
C GLY A 194 -10.00 7.22 -5.66
N GLN A 195 -10.97 6.75 -6.44
CA GLN A 195 -10.85 6.62 -7.89
C GLN A 195 -11.06 7.95 -8.63
N SER A 196 -11.72 8.93 -8.00
CA SER A 196 -12.15 10.17 -8.65
C SER A 196 -11.36 11.38 -8.17
N GLU A 197 -11.19 11.52 -6.86
CA GLU A 197 -10.59 12.67 -6.19
C GLU A 197 -9.15 12.41 -5.73
N GLY A 198 -8.65 11.18 -5.93
CA GLY A 198 -7.28 10.81 -5.57
C GLY A 198 -7.04 10.75 -4.06
N GLU A 199 -8.10 10.63 -3.26
CA GLU A 199 -7.98 10.53 -1.80
C GLU A 199 -7.17 9.29 -1.40
N HIS A 200 -6.30 9.45 -0.41
CA HIS A 200 -5.49 8.36 0.11
C HIS A 200 -5.71 8.18 1.60
N ILE A 201 -6.29 7.06 1.99
CA ILE A 201 -6.63 6.75 3.38
C ILE A 201 -5.88 5.48 3.78
N GLU A 202 -5.09 5.56 4.84
CA GLU A 202 -4.36 4.43 5.43
C GLU A 202 -4.95 4.12 6.80
N LEU A 203 -5.37 2.88 7.00
CA LEU A 203 -5.84 2.39 8.29
C LEU A 203 -4.86 1.32 8.79
N PHE A 204 -4.24 1.59 9.93
CA PHE A 204 -3.32 0.68 10.58
C PHE A 204 -4.10 -0.21 11.54
N VAL A 205 -4.34 -1.45 11.13
CA VAL A 205 -5.25 -2.38 11.82
C VAL A 205 -4.45 -3.47 12.52
N ALA A 206 -4.64 -3.60 13.82
CA ALA A 206 -4.05 -4.64 14.65
C ALA A 206 -4.88 -5.93 14.63
N PHE A 207 -4.19 -7.02 14.33
CA PHE A 207 -4.66 -8.39 14.50
C PHE A 207 -3.93 -9.01 15.69
N ASP A 208 -4.66 -9.77 16.50
CA ASP A 208 -4.04 -10.54 17.59
C ASP A 208 -3.08 -11.62 17.08
N ASP A 209 -2.31 -12.23 17.98
CA ASP A 209 -1.34 -13.26 17.62
C ASP A 209 -1.97 -14.50 16.98
N SER A 210 -3.16 -14.92 17.40
CA SER A 210 -3.85 -16.11 16.86
C SER A 210 -4.24 -15.91 15.39
N ASP A 211 -4.87 -14.77 15.09
CA ASP A 211 -5.23 -14.37 13.73
C ASP A 211 -3.99 -14.15 12.88
N SER A 212 -2.99 -13.46 13.44
CA SER A 212 -1.72 -13.20 12.76
C SER A 212 -0.98 -14.50 12.42
N TYR A 213 -0.97 -15.47 13.33
CA TYR A 213 -0.34 -16.77 13.12
C TYR A 213 -1.03 -17.52 11.98
N THR A 214 -2.37 -17.57 12.00
CA THR A 214 -3.17 -18.26 10.99
C THR A 214 -2.97 -17.63 9.60
N MET A 215 -3.07 -16.31 9.51
CA MET A 215 -2.96 -15.62 8.22
C MET A 215 -1.53 -15.61 7.68
N PHE A 216 -0.53 -15.31 8.51
CA PHE A 216 0.81 -14.97 8.02
C PHE A 216 1.84 -16.08 8.20
N THR A 217 1.61 -16.99 9.15
CA THR A 217 2.48 -18.17 9.35
C THR A 217 1.92 -19.38 8.62
N LEU A 218 0.62 -19.66 8.80
CA LEU A 218 -0.03 -20.79 8.13
C LEU A 218 -0.50 -20.46 6.70
N GLN A 219 -0.53 -19.18 6.32
CA GLN A 219 -1.01 -18.71 5.01
C GLN A 219 -2.44 -19.18 4.69
N ALA A 220 -3.26 -19.35 5.72
CA ALA A 220 -4.62 -19.86 5.61
C ALA A 220 -5.63 -18.71 5.66
N GLY A 221 -6.50 -18.62 4.65
CA GLY A 221 -7.64 -17.69 4.65
C GLY A 221 -7.27 -16.20 4.70
N MET A 222 -6.01 -15.84 4.39
CA MET A 222 -5.50 -14.48 4.56
C MET A 222 -6.30 -13.46 3.75
N MET A 223 -6.55 -13.73 2.46
CA MET A 223 -7.28 -12.78 1.60
C MET A 223 -8.75 -12.67 2.02
N GLU A 224 -9.38 -13.78 2.39
CA GLU A 224 -10.75 -13.80 2.89
C GLU A 224 -10.87 -12.98 4.17
N ARG A 225 -9.94 -13.15 5.12
CA ARG A 225 -9.91 -12.41 6.39
C ARG A 225 -9.67 -10.91 6.18
N LEU A 226 -8.71 -10.54 5.33
CA LEU A 226 -8.43 -9.13 5.01
C LEU A 226 -9.61 -8.46 4.30
N ASN A 227 -10.24 -9.14 3.33
CA ASN A 227 -11.43 -8.62 2.66
C ASN A 227 -12.61 -8.45 3.62
N TYR A 228 -12.78 -9.39 4.55
CA TYR A 228 -13.81 -9.28 5.60
C TYR A 228 -13.57 -8.06 6.50
N VAL A 229 -12.33 -7.83 6.92
CA VAL A 229 -11.96 -6.64 7.72
C VAL A 229 -12.16 -5.35 6.91
N ALA A 230 -11.80 -5.32 5.63
CA ALA A 230 -12.01 -4.16 4.76
C ALA A 230 -13.51 -3.80 4.62
N GLN A 231 -14.38 -4.83 4.54
CA GLN A 231 -15.83 -4.64 4.55
C GLN A 231 -16.33 -4.13 5.90
N ALA A 232 -15.82 -4.65 7.01
CA ALA A 232 -16.17 -4.19 8.35
C ALA A 232 -15.73 -2.73 8.58
N ILE A 233 -14.54 -2.33 8.11
CA ILE A 233 -14.08 -0.93 8.09
C ILE A 233 -15.10 -0.07 7.34
N SER A 234 -15.39 -0.44 6.08
CA SER A 234 -16.32 0.31 5.23
C SER A 234 -17.69 0.47 5.88
N LYS A 235 -18.22 -0.61 6.46
CA LYS A 235 -19.50 -0.63 7.18
C LYS A 235 -19.46 0.28 8.41
N HIS A 236 -18.42 0.17 9.23
CA HIS A 236 -18.28 0.96 10.46
C HIS A 236 -18.31 2.47 10.17
N PHE A 237 -17.52 2.94 9.20
CA PHE A 237 -17.47 4.36 8.87
C PHE A 237 -18.72 4.85 8.12
N ALA A 238 -19.35 3.99 7.31
CA ALA A 238 -20.62 4.32 6.67
C ALA A 238 -21.76 4.47 7.70
N GLU A 239 -21.86 3.57 8.67
CA GLU A 239 -22.89 3.59 9.72
C GLU A 239 -22.67 4.71 10.74
N ALA A 240 -21.41 5.00 11.09
CA ALA A 240 -21.07 6.09 12.00
C ALA A 240 -21.26 7.49 11.40
N GLY A 241 -21.49 7.61 10.09
CA GLY A 241 -21.66 8.90 9.41
C GLY A 241 -20.40 9.77 9.43
N LEU A 242 -19.23 9.17 9.68
CA LEU A 242 -17.93 9.84 9.82
C LEU A 242 -17.38 10.19 8.43
N LYS A 243 -17.95 11.22 7.81
CA LYS A 243 -17.53 11.78 6.52
C LYS A 243 -16.09 12.31 6.51
N ASN A 244 -15.48 12.40 7.69
CA ASN A 244 -14.15 12.94 7.89
C ASN A 244 -13.06 11.88 7.59
N VAL A 245 -13.43 10.59 7.47
CA VAL A 245 -12.51 9.52 7.02
C VAL A 245 -12.77 9.15 5.57
N PHE A 246 -13.98 8.69 5.25
CA PHE A 246 -14.37 8.27 3.90
C PHE A 246 -15.38 9.25 3.29
N SER A 247 -15.17 9.60 2.02
CA SER A 247 -16.15 10.28 1.20
C SER A 247 -17.32 9.34 0.87
N THR A 248 -18.53 9.88 0.93
CA THR A 248 -19.77 9.13 0.64
C THR A 248 -20.04 8.95 -0.85
N THR A 249 -19.33 9.70 -1.70
CA THR A 249 -19.51 9.71 -3.16
C THR A 249 -18.36 9.06 -3.91
N GLU A 250 -17.22 8.86 -3.24
CA GLU A 250 -16.03 8.27 -3.82
C GLU A 250 -16.12 6.74 -3.89
N ARG A 251 -15.48 6.15 -4.90
CA ARG A 251 -15.23 4.71 -4.95
C ARG A 251 -13.78 4.46 -4.57
N TYR A 252 -13.56 3.54 -3.65
CA TYR A 252 -12.22 3.20 -3.20
C TYR A 252 -11.76 1.87 -3.78
N SER A 253 -10.53 1.83 -4.29
CA SER A 253 -9.78 0.59 -4.42
C SER A 253 -9.07 0.30 -3.09
N THR A 254 -8.89 -0.98 -2.76
CA THR A 254 -8.24 -1.39 -1.51
C THR A 254 -6.96 -2.16 -1.80
N GLN A 255 -5.88 -1.77 -1.14
CA GLN A 255 -4.61 -2.47 -1.11
C GLN A 255 -4.23 -2.81 0.32
N TYR A 256 -3.55 -3.93 0.52
CA TYR A 256 -3.02 -4.36 1.80
C TYR A 256 -1.49 -4.31 1.78
N ILE A 257 -0.90 -3.54 2.69
CA ILE A 257 0.54 -3.58 2.92
C ILE A 257 0.77 -4.48 4.14
N TYR A 258 1.47 -5.58 3.89
CA TYR A 258 1.43 -6.72 4.79
C TYR A 258 2.37 -6.61 5.98
N THR A 259 1.79 -6.91 7.13
CA THR A 259 2.41 -7.39 8.37
C THR A 259 3.59 -6.57 8.89
N PHE A 260 3.27 -5.79 9.91
CA PHE A 260 4.25 -5.07 10.69
C PHE A 260 4.27 -5.61 12.11
N LYS A 261 5.47 -5.75 12.67
CA LYS A 261 5.62 -5.74 14.12
C LYS A 261 5.40 -4.30 14.57
N ALA A 262 4.65 -4.10 15.64
CA ALA A 262 4.39 -2.79 16.20
C ALA A 262 4.94 -2.67 17.62
N TYR A 263 5.50 -1.51 17.91
CA TYR A 263 6.01 -1.10 19.21
C TYR A 263 5.37 0.24 19.57
N ARG A 264 5.18 0.48 20.87
CA ARG A 264 4.60 1.71 21.39
C ARG A 264 5.53 2.32 22.42
N LYS A 265 5.76 3.63 22.32
CA LYS A 265 6.56 4.39 23.28
C LYS A 265 6.21 5.87 23.20
N ASN A 266 6.04 6.53 24.35
CA ASN A 266 5.80 7.99 24.44
C ASN A 266 4.66 8.50 23.53
N GLY A 267 3.56 7.74 23.41
CA GLY A 267 2.43 8.10 22.56
C GLY A 267 2.68 7.95 21.05
N LYS A 268 3.78 7.29 20.65
CA LYS A 268 4.13 6.99 19.26
C LYS A 268 4.00 5.49 18.99
N TYR A 269 3.57 5.15 17.77
CA TYR A 269 3.63 3.78 17.25
C TYR A 269 4.74 3.66 16.23
N PHE A 270 5.67 2.74 16.46
CA PHE A 270 6.67 2.32 15.49
C PHE A 270 6.30 0.96 14.92
N MET A 271 6.22 0.88 13.59
CA MET A 271 5.82 -0.33 12.88
C MET A 271 6.89 -0.67 11.85
N VAL A 272 7.27 -1.94 11.76
CA VAL A 272 8.31 -2.40 10.82
C VAL A 272 7.99 -3.78 10.29
N ASN A 273 8.14 -3.96 8.98
CA ASN A 273 7.92 -5.24 8.34
C ASN A 273 9.06 -6.23 8.68
N ASN A 274 8.84 -7.52 8.47
CA ASN A 274 9.84 -8.54 8.81
C ASN A 274 11.15 -8.39 8.03
N ALA A 275 11.07 -7.88 6.79
CA ALA A 275 12.23 -7.65 5.94
C ALA A 275 13.04 -6.39 6.34
N GLN A 276 12.50 -5.55 7.22
CA GLN A 276 13.05 -4.24 7.59
C GLN A 276 13.30 -3.34 6.37
N THR A 277 12.43 -3.45 5.38
CA THR A 277 12.46 -2.62 4.16
C THR A 277 11.39 -1.54 4.16
N GLN A 278 10.40 -1.64 5.06
CA GLN A 278 9.34 -0.67 5.22
C GLN A 278 9.08 -0.47 6.71
N ALA A 279 8.97 0.79 7.11
CA ALA A 279 8.64 1.19 8.46
C ALA A 279 7.74 2.41 8.47
N TYR A 280 7.00 2.53 9.56
CA TYR A 280 6.17 3.68 9.87
C TYR A 280 6.45 4.12 11.30
N LEU A 281 6.49 5.43 11.51
CA LEU A 281 6.44 6.03 12.83
C LEU A 281 5.32 7.05 12.84
N ILE A 282 4.34 6.82 13.71
CA ILE A 282 3.10 7.59 13.76
C ILE A 282 2.94 8.16 15.17
N ASP A 283 2.70 9.46 15.24
CA ASP A 283 2.24 10.14 16.45
C ASP A 283 0.92 10.88 16.16
N ASN A 284 0.44 11.69 17.11
CA ASN A 284 -0.84 12.38 16.97
C ASN A 284 -0.83 13.52 15.94
N LEU A 285 0.34 13.92 15.43
CA LEU A 285 0.50 15.06 14.53
C LEU A 285 1.05 14.65 13.16
N SER A 286 1.80 13.55 13.08
CA SER A 286 2.63 13.24 11.93
C SER A 286 2.84 11.75 11.71
N ILE A 287 3.24 11.42 10.48
CA ILE A 287 3.62 10.09 10.05
C ILE A 287 4.91 10.16 9.22
N MET A 288 5.88 9.31 9.55
CA MET A 288 7.12 9.11 8.80
C MET A 288 7.12 7.74 8.10
N ARG A 289 7.73 7.68 6.90
CA ARG A 289 7.81 6.50 6.02
C ARG A 289 9.22 6.34 5.44
N ASP A 290 9.46 5.19 4.82
CA ASP A 290 10.58 4.86 3.92
C ASP A 290 11.95 4.60 4.56
N ASP A 291 12.56 5.58 5.24
CA ASP A 291 13.89 5.37 5.82
C ASP A 291 13.79 4.61 7.15
N VAL A 292 13.88 3.28 7.05
CA VAL A 292 13.76 2.37 8.18
C VAL A 292 14.82 2.65 9.26
N ASP A 293 16.03 3.03 8.88
CA ASP A 293 17.12 3.23 9.84
C ASP A 293 17.03 4.59 10.53
N GLU A 294 16.62 5.63 9.81
CA GLU A 294 16.24 6.92 10.40
C GLU A 294 15.09 6.74 11.38
N ILE A 295 14.00 6.09 10.96
CA ILE A 295 12.80 5.87 11.79
C ILE A 295 13.15 5.12 13.08
N LYS A 296 13.92 4.03 12.98
CA LYS A 296 14.40 3.29 14.16
C LYS A 296 15.20 4.20 15.08
N THR A 297 16.12 4.98 14.51
CA THR A 297 16.96 5.89 15.29
C THR A 297 16.08 6.87 16.06
N VAL A 298 15.12 7.51 15.40
CA VAL A 298 14.18 8.45 16.04
C VAL A 298 13.40 7.76 17.16
N PHE A 299 12.84 6.57 16.93
CA PHE A 299 12.03 5.88 17.93
C PHE A 299 12.83 5.41 19.15
N TRP A 300 14.03 4.85 18.94
CA TRP A 300 14.84 4.28 20.03
C TRP A 300 15.69 5.31 20.76
N SER A 301 16.09 6.41 20.11
CA SER A 301 17.01 7.41 20.69
C SER A 301 16.37 8.32 21.75
N GLU A 302 15.05 8.46 21.76
CA GLU A 302 14.32 9.30 22.75
C GLU A 302 14.27 8.70 24.19
N GLY A 303 15.17 7.75 24.51
CA GLY A 303 15.26 7.08 25.82
C GLY A 303 16.36 7.56 26.77
N ASN A 304 17.28 8.44 26.37
CA ASN A 304 18.43 8.85 27.20
C ASN A 304 18.38 10.30 27.73
N ALA A 305 17.22 10.95 27.70
CA ALA A 305 17.07 12.31 28.21
C ALA A 305 15.89 12.40 29.18
N THR A 306 16.09 11.89 30.40
CA THR A 306 15.51 12.42 31.66
C THR A 306 15.93 11.55 32.83
N ASN A 307 16.94 12.01 33.59
CA ASN A 307 16.98 12.09 35.05
C ASN A 307 18.42 12.32 35.52
N ASP A 308 18.91 13.55 35.35
CA ASP A 308 20.03 14.09 36.12
C ASP A 308 19.75 15.58 36.38
N PHE A 309 18.73 15.83 37.19
CA PHE A 309 18.55 17.09 37.92
C PHE A 309 17.96 16.78 39.30
N ASP A 310 18.64 15.89 40.03
CA ASP A 310 18.53 15.80 41.49
C ASP A 310 19.92 16.06 42.08
N GLU A 311 20.31 17.34 42.12
CA GLU A 311 21.31 17.83 43.08
C GLU A 311 21.21 19.35 43.20
N ILE A 312 20.26 19.81 44.01
CA ILE A 312 20.39 21.09 44.71
C ILE A 312 20.36 20.77 46.21
N PRO A 313 21.52 20.70 46.90
CA PRO A 313 21.52 20.78 48.34
C PRO A 313 21.31 22.24 48.76
N PHE A 314 20.58 22.39 49.86
CA PHE A 314 20.30 23.62 50.62
C PHE A 314 21.45 24.63 50.70
#